data_AF-X1UWB7-F1
#
_entry.id   AF-X1UWB7-F1
#
_cell.length_a   1.000
_cell.length_b   1.000
_cell.length_c   1.000
_cell.angle_alpha   90.00
_cell.angle_beta   90.00
_cell.angle_gamma   90.00
#
_symmetry.space_group_name_H-M   'P 1'
#
loop_
_entity.id
_entity.type
_entity.pdbx_description
1 polymer ?
#
loop_
_entity_poly.entity_id
_entity_poly.type
_entity_poly.pdbx_seq_one_letter_code
_entity_poly.pdbx_strand_id
1 'polypeptide(L)' 'MAECEGFTLVGGGHLGGLASMMDVDWRMGHVSTGGGAMLTLLAGGRMPVVDALERAKRRYG' A
#
# COMPACT_ATOMS: atom_id res chain seq x y z
N MET A 1 -0.76 -14.85 -7.62
CA MET A 1 -1.18 -13.95 -6.51
C MET A 1 -2.60 -14.27 -6.06
N ALA A 2 -3.63 -14.24 -6.91
CA ALA A 2 -5.00 -14.58 -6.51
C ALA A 2 -5.18 -16.02 -5.96
N GLU A 3 -4.28 -16.94 -6.35
CA GLU A 3 -4.22 -18.34 -5.87
C GLU A 3 -3.30 -18.53 -4.64
N CYS A 4 -2.73 -17.46 -4.09
CA CYS A 4 -1.79 -17.55 -2.97
C CYS A 4 -2.57 -17.63 -1.64
N GLU A 5 -2.26 -18.62 -0.80
CA GLU A 5 -2.85 -18.75 0.55
C GLU A 5 -2.24 -17.76 1.57
N GLY A 6 -1.06 -17.21 1.28
CA GLY A 6 -0.43 -16.17 2.09
C GLY A 6 -1.04 -14.77 1.86
N PHE A 7 -0.80 -13.84 2.79
CA PHE A 7 -1.23 -12.45 2.64
C PHE A 7 -0.66 -11.82 1.36
N THR A 8 -1.55 -11.34 0.50
CA THR A 8 -1.18 -10.71 -0.76
C THR A 8 -1.32 -9.21 -0.67
N LEU A 9 -0.27 -8.51 -1.08
CA LEU A 9 -0.21 -7.06 -1.17
C LEU A 9 0.05 -6.70 -2.63
N VAL A 10 -0.87 -5.96 -3.25
CA VAL A 10 -0.70 -5.44 -4.61
C VAL A 10 -0.55 -3.93 -4.56
N GLY A 11 0.45 -3.43 -5.28
CA GLY A 11 0.87 -2.04 -5.23
C GLY A 11 1.00 -1.40 -6.58
N GLY A 12 0.70 -0.11 -6.65
CA GLY A 12 0.79 0.68 -7.88
C GLY A 12 -0.60 1.13 -8.30
N GLY A 13 -0.85 2.43 -8.40
CA GLY A 13 -2.16 2.95 -8.81
C GLY A 13 -2.67 2.32 -10.12
N HIS A 14 -1.78 2.08 -11.09
CA HIS A 14 -2.12 1.36 -12.33
C HIS A 14 -2.38 -0.14 -12.12
N LEU A 15 -1.58 -0.80 -11.29
CA LEU A 15 -1.70 -2.24 -11.03
C LEU A 15 -2.94 -2.58 -10.18
N GLY A 16 -3.28 -1.73 -9.21
CA GLY A 16 -4.53 -1.83 -8.46
C GLY A 16 -5.75 -1.58 -9.36
N GLY A 17 -5.67 -0.63 -10.28
CA GLY A 17 -6.71 -0.42 -11.29
C GLY A 17 -6.91 -1.63 -12.21
N LEU A 18 -5.81 -2.26 -12.64
CA LEU A 18 -5.87 -3.48 -13.45
C LEU A 18 -6.48 -4.66 -12.68
N ALA A 19 -6.12 -4.84 -11.40
CA ALA A 19 -6.69 -5.88 -10.56
C ALA A 19 -8.22 -5.74 -10.40
N SER A 20 -8.72 -4.50 -10.30
CA SER A 20 -10.14 -4.20 -10.27
C SER A 20 -10.82 -4.45 -11.64
N MET A 21 -10.18 -4.05 -12.76
CA MET A 21 -10.71 -4.35 -14.10
C MET A 21 -10.79 -5.86 -14.39
N MET A 22 -9.89 -6.65 -13.79
CA MET A 22 -9.86 -8.10 -13.92
C MET A 22 -10.77 -8.82 -12.91
N ASP A 23 -11.46 -8.10 -12.04
CA ASP A 23 -12.35 -8.64 -10.99
C ASP A 23 -11.65 -9.67 -10.08
N VAL A 24 -10.39 -9.39 -9.74
CA VAL A 24 -9.56 -10.25 -8.86
C VAL A 24 -9.07 -9.51 -7.61
N ASP A 25 -9.42 -8.24 -7.46
CA ASP A 25 -9.08 -7.40 -6.30
C ASP A 25 -9.70 -7.94 -5.00
N TRP A 26 -10.90 -8.52 -5.05
CA TRP A 26 -11.54 -9.19 -3.91
C TRP A 26 -10.78 -10.42 -3.40
N ARG A 27 -9.87 -10.98 -4.19
CA ARG A 27 -8.98 -12.10 -3.79
C ARG A 27 -7.66 -11.61 -3.19
N MET A 28 -7.48 -10.30 -3.02
CA MET A 28 -6.23 -9.71 -2.52
C MET A 28 -6.37 -9.24 -1.07
N GLY A 29 -5.31 -9.46 -0.27
CA GLY A 29 -5.29 -9.04 1.13
C GLY A 29 -5.27 -7.51 1.30
N HIS A 30 -4.58 -6.80 0.40
CA HIS A 30 -4.63 -5.34 0.32
C HIS A 30 -4.21 -4.85 -1.07
N VAL A 31 -4.93 -3.85 -1.59
CA VAL A 31 -4.61 -3.15 -2.84
C VAL A 31 -4.22 -1.71 -2.51
N SER A 32 -2.93 -1.39 -2.64
CA SER A 32 -2.39 -0.05 -2.40
C SER A 32 -2.38 0.80 -3.67
N THR A 33 -2.98 1.98 -3.60
CA THR A 33 -2.96 2.99 -4.66
C THR A 33 -1.66 3.80 -4.69
N GLY A 34 -0.91 3.79 -3.59
CA GLY A 34 0.29 4.61 -3.41
C GLY A 34 1.49 4.01 -4.11
N GLY A 35 1.54 3.94 -5.44
CA GLY A 35 2.59 3.22 -6.18
C GLY A 35 4.02 3.50 -5.70
N GLY A 36 4.51 4.72 -5.86
CA GLY A 36 5.84 5.11 -5.37
C GLY A 36 5.94 5.08 -3.84
N ALA A 37 4.89 5.51 -3.13
CA ALA A 37 4.89 5.56 -1.67
C ALA A 37 5.01 4.17 -1.01
N MET A 38 4.31 3.16 -1.55
CA MET A 38 4.38 1.77 -1.13
C MET A 38 5.76 1.20 -1.43
N LEU A 39 6.31 1.45 -2.62
CA LEU A 39 7.68 1.00 -2.95
C LEU A 39 8.71 1.63 -2.00
N THR A 40 8.60 2.92 -1.71
CA THR A 40 9.46 3.61 -0.73
C THR A 40 9.33 2.98 0.65
N LEU A 41 8.10 2.71 1.11
CA LEU A 41 7.84 2.04 2.39
C LEU A 41 8.49 0.65 2.44
N LEU A 42 8.30 -0.17 1.39
CA LEU A 42 8.86 -1.52 1.30
C LEU A 42 10.39 -1.52 1.21
N ALA A 43 10.98 -0.49 0.59
CA ALA A 43 12.43 -0.30 0.52
C ALA A 43 13.05 0.21 1.84
N GLY A 44 12.23 0.43 2.90
CA GLY A 44 12.70 1.03 4.15
C GLY A 44 13.08 2.51 3.99
N GLY A 45 12.60 3.16 2.93
CA GLY A 45 12.83 4.56 2.67
C GLY A 45 12.10 5.46 3.67
N ARG A 46 12.57 6.70 3.80
CA ARG A 46 11.90 7.69 4.66
C ARG A 46 10.49 7.99 4.13
N MET A 47 9.53 8.11 5.05
CA MET A 47 8.14 8.43 4.77
C MET A 47 7.77 9.79 5.39
N PRO A 48 8.03 10.93 4.73
CA PRO A 48 7.97 12.25 5.36
C PRO A 48 6.61 12.61 5.96
N VAL A 49 5.52 12.18 5.30
CA VAL A 49 4.16 12.42 5.79
C VAL A 49 3.84 11.56 7.01
N VAL A 50 4.33 10.32 7.06
CA VAL A 50 4.20 9.45 8.24
C VAL A 50 4.99 10.05 9.41
N ASP A 51 6.24 10.47 9.17
CA ASP A 51 7.07 11.16 10.17
C ASP A 51 6.37 12.41 10.74
N ALA A 52 5.71 13.18 9.86
CA ALA A 52 4.96 14.38 10.26
C ALA A 52 3.76 14.03 11.14
N LEU A 53 3.01 12.96 10.83
CA LEU A 53 1.89 12.49 11.64
C LEU A 53 2.35 11.98 13.01
N GLU A 54 3.46 11.27 13.09
CA GLU A 54 4.04 10.85 14.38
C GLU A 54 4.47 12.05 15.24
N ARG A 55 5.05 13.09 14.62
CA ARG A 55 5.39 14.34 15.31
C ARG A 55 4.14 15.06 15.79
N ALA A 56 3.09 15.11 14.98
CA ALA A 56 1.81 15.72 15.36
C ALA A 56 1.20 14.99 16.56
N LYS A 57 1.19 13.65 16.54
CA LYS A 57 0.70 12.83 17.67
C LYS A 57 1.49 13.11 18.96
N ARG A 58 2.82 13.22 18.89
CA ARG A 58 3.64 13.56 20.08
C ARG A 58 3.40 14.97 20.61
N ARG A 59 2.96 15.90 19.75
CA ARG A 59 2.74 17.31 20.12
C ARG A 59 1.34 17.58 20.67
N TYR A 60 0.33 16.88 20.14
CA TYR A 60 -1.09 17.20 20.37
C TYR A 60 -1.92 16.03 20.90
N GLY A 61 -1.38 14.80 20.89
CA GLY A 61 -2.03 13.62 21.47
C GLY A 61 -1.59 13.40 22.90
#